data_AF-A0A534L3V7-F1
#
_entry.id   AF-A0A534L3V7-F1
#
_cell.length_a   1.000
_cell.length_b   1.000
_cell.length_c   1.000
_cell.angle_alpha   90.00
_cell.angle_beta   90.00
_cell.angle_gamma   90.00
#
_symmetry.space_group_name_H-M   'P 1'
#
loop_
_entity.id
_entity.type
_entity.pdbx_description
1 polymer ?
#
loop_
_entity_poly.entity_id
_entity_poly.type
_entity_poly.pdbx_seq_one_letter_code
_entity_poly.pdbx_strand_id
1 'polypeptide(L)'
;MNLSSAAILAGVAVDAWLVAFIAIRGRRPWLQATYAACSLAYLALGVALVGTNEGVLAALRNDVALGILLLSHALTAILVLGLIHGETLPRRRSVAFLLLIPVPLLAYLAPLEGWTAAAAYEGNVLGGFLVVCLGIALAETVYARYSSRLLAAHSFWLGVGVIALIVAGPIYAYELEFLGEASLAGANLASPIALACFALVAVQADPFPIARRPSKGQAKLGTLPASDAIVFEEIRPKYALRTAHEEASRGRATLILGRTAPATAASGPGFAAVLPARHASLRALTTASEFLATSRQGLAVIEDLADLSALSEWPPTIEAVVRLRHVARGTGSTVIFSTSLLTDAERRALRDLRLTWWSLPDPAREIEAILEQSFGSGAVRLLASFSRAHGLRREELTTDHVPALLDFLTRAFTELSGIVGGTAGHGLRTQLEAAASGLRSFAAQGAEEVARGKWPSRIGSEAHPDLLVTAAEYWKGKEMEELFAAAELIVEDEK
;
A
#
# COMPACT_ATOMS: atom_id res chain seq x y z
N MET A 1 3.18 -51.25 -0.51
CA MET A 1 3.45 -49.87 -0.08
C MET A 1 3.90 -49.85 1.35
N ASN A 2 5.18 -49.55 1.56
CA ASN A 2 5.77 -49.39 2.88
C ASN A 2 5.19 -48.15 3.58
N LEU A 3 5.10 -48.18 4.92
CA LEU A 3 4.56 -47.05 5.71
C LEU A 3 5.33 -45.74 5.45
N SER A 4 6.63 -45.84 5.26
CA SER A 4 7.50 -44.70 4.92
C SER A 4 7.20 -44.12 3.52
N SER A 5 7.02 -44.98 2.51
CA SER A 5 6.56 -44.57 1.18
C SER A 5 5.20 -43.90 1.22
N ALA A 6 4.28 -44.41 2.05
CA ALA A 6 2.94 -43.84 2.23
C ALA A 6 3.00 -42.44 2.86
N ALA A 7 3.87 -42.24 3.86
CA ALA A 7 4.08 -40.95 4.50
C ALA A 7 4.67 -39.91 3.54
N ILE A 8 5.67 -40.28 2.74
CA ILE A 8 6.24 -39.39 1.72
C ILE A 8 5.22 -39.04 0.64
N LEU A 9 4.43 -40.01 0.18
CA LEU A 9 3.39 -39.79 -0.83
C LEU A 9 2.29 -38.85 -0.31
N ALA A 10 1.93 -38.97 0.97
CA ALA A 10 1.04 -38.01 1.62
C ALA A 10 1.63 -36.58 1.65
N GLY A 11 2.92 -36.45 1.95
CA GLY A 11 3.63 -35.16 1.88
C GLY A 11 3.64 -34.57 0.46
N VAL A 12 3.94 -35.39 -0.55
CA VAL A 12 3.87 -35.02 -1.98
C VAL A 12 2.48 -34.50 -2.37
N ALA A 13 1.42 -35.16 -1.89
CA ALA A 13 0.05 -34.72 -2.15
C ALA A 13 -0.24 -33.34 -1.53
N VAL A 14 0.26 -33.07 -0.31
CA VAL A 14 0.15 -31.76 0.34
C VAL A 14 0.93 -30.70 -0.44
N ASP A 15 2.15 -31.00 -0.87
CA ASP A 15 2.98 -30.08 -1.65
C ASP A 15 2.30 -29.70 -2.98
N ALA A 16 1.74 -30.70 -3.69
CA ALA A 16 0.97 -30.49 -4.91
C ALA A 16 -0.27 -29.59 -4.66
N TRP A 17 -1.00 -29.86 -3.58
CA TRP A 17 -2.14 -29.04 -3.18
C TRP A 17 -1.75 -27.60 -2.86
N LEU A 18 -0.62 -27.39 -2.16
CA LEU A 18 -0.10 -26.07 -1.83
C LEU A 18 0.33 -25.28 -3.07
N VAL A 19 0.91 -25.94 -4.08
CA VAL A 19 1.20 -25.31 -5.38
C VAL A 19 -0.07 -24.83 -6.05
N ALA A 20 -1.10 -25.69 -6.13
CA ALA A 20 -2.39 -25.31 -6.70
C ALA A 20 -3.04 -24.17 -5.91
N PHE A 21 -2.97 -24.22 -4.58
CA PHE A 21 -3.49 -23.18 -3.70
C PHE A 21 -2.84 -21.81 -3.96
N ILE A 22 -1.50 -21.74 -4.03
CA ILE A 22 -0.77 -20.50 -4.30
C ILE A 22 -0.98 -20.02 -5.74
N ALA A 23 -1.10 -20.93 -6.71
CA ALA A 23 -1.42 -20.56 -8.09
C ALA A 23 -2.80 -19.88 -8.21
N ILE A 24 -3.79 -20.32 -7.42
CA ILE A 24 -5.15 -19.77 -7.42
C ILE A 24 -5.25 -18.49 -6.56
N ARG A 25 -4.59 -18.46 -5.39
CA ARG A 25 -4.77 -17.39 -4.40
C ARG A 25 -3.74 -16.27 -4.48
N GLY A 26 -2.51 -16.62 -4.86
CA GLY A 26 -1.41 -15.66 -4.92
C GLY A 26 -1.66 -14.56 -5.95
N ARG A 27 -1.16 -13.36 -5.67
CA ARG A 27 -1.28 -12.22 -6.60
C ARG A 27 0.06 -11.73 -7.14
N ARG A 28 1.15 -12.29 -6.62
CA ARG A 28 2.52 -11.92 -6.98
C ARG A 28 3.13 -12.94 -7.94
N PRO A 29 3.20 -12.65 -9.24
CA PRO A 29 3.59 -13.66 -10.25
C PRO A 29 5.00 -14.19 -10.04
N TRP A 30 5.94 -13.31 -9.64
CA TRP A 30 7.33 -13.73 -9.38
C TRP A 30 7.45 -14.64 -8.14
N LEU A 31 6.74 -14.32 -7.05
CA LEU A 31 6.73 -15.18 -5.85
C LEU A 31 5.97 -16.48 -6.09
N GLN A 32 4.89 -16.47 -6.88
CA GLN A 32 4.21 -17.68 -7.31
C GLN A 32 5.12 -18.59 -8.12
N ALA A 33 5.87 -18.03 -9.09
CA ALA A 33 6.81 -18.80 -9.90
C ALA A 33 7.95 -19.39 -9.05
N THR A 34 8.50 -18.60 -8.12
CA THR A 34 9.58 -19.06 -7.23
C THR A 34 9.08 -20.11 -6.24
N TYR A 35 7.88 -19.92 -5.67
CA TYR A 35 7.22 -20.89 -4.81
C TYR A 35 6.93 -22.19 -5.58
N ALA A 36 6.35 -22.10 -6.77
CA ALA A 36 6.06 -23.25 -7.62
C ALA A 36 7.34 -24.01 -7.99
N ALA A 37 8.41 -23.31 -8.40
CA ALA A 37 9.69 -23.94 -8.72
C ALA A 37 10.29 -24.66 -7.49
N CYS A 38 10.25 -24.03 -6.32
CA CYS A 38 10.72 -24.62 -5.07
C CYS A 38 9.92 -25.87 -4.69
N SER A 39 8.59 -25.78 -4.69
CA SER A 39 7.70 -26.89 -4.34
C SER A 39 7.76 -28.03 -5.35
N LEU A 40 7.87 -27.73 -6.65
CA LEU A 40 8.04 -28.75 -7.69
C LEU A 40 9.38 -29.49 -7.55
N ALA A 41 10.44 -28.83 -7.10
CA ALA A 41 11.71 -29.50 -6.83
C ALA A 41 11.58 -30.50 -5.67
N TYR A 42 10.90 -30.12 -4.58
CA TYR A 42 10.61 -31.04 -3.46
C TYR A 42 9.68 -32.19 -3.89
N LEU A 43 8.64 -31.89 -4.66
CA LEU A 43 7.70 -32.87 -5.19
C LEU A 43 8.40 -33.89 -6.09
N ALA A 44 9.23 -33.43 -7.03
CA ALA A 44 9.97 -34.30 -7.95
C ALA A 44 10.91 -35.24 -7.20
N LEU A 45 11.59 -34.74 -6.17
CA LEU A 45 12.46 -35.55 -5.31
C LEU A 45 11.66 -36.60 -4.54
N GLY A 46 10.55 -36.22 -3.91
CA GLY A 46 9.68 -37.14 -3.15
C GLY A 46 9.05 -38.22 -4.02
N VAL A 47 8.53 -37.86 -5.21
CA VAL A 47 7.94 -38.82 -6.16
C VAL A 47 8.98 -39.80 -6.69
N ALA A 48 10.18 -39.31 -7.03
CA ALA A 48 11.24 -40.17 -7.51
C ALA A 48 11.64 -41.20 -6.44
N LEU A 49 11.78 -40.76 -5.19
CA LEU A 49 12.20 -41.61 -4.07
C LEU A 49 11.14 -42.68 -3.72
N VAL A 50 9.85 -42.33 -3.75
CA VAL A 50 8.76 -43.31 -3.58
C VAL A 50 8.72 -44.28 -4.76
N GLY A 51 8.83 -43.79 -6.00
CA GLY A 51 8.79 -44.62 -7.19
C GLY A 51 9.94 -45.61 -7.28
N THR A 52 11.14 -45.24 -6.82
CA THR A 52 12.28 -46.17 -6.73
C THR A 52 12.10 -47.18 -5.60
N ASN A 53 11.62 -46.76 -4.43
CA ASN A 53 11.44 -47.64 -3.26
C ASN A 53 10.33 -48.70 -3.46
N GLU A 54 9.28 -48.37 -4.23
CA GLU A 54 8.20 -49.30 -4.57
C GLU A 54 8.46 -50.08 -5.87
N GLY A 55 9.61 -49.88 -6.53
CA GLY A 55 9.98 -50.57 -7.77
C GLY A 55 9.15 -50.16 -9.00
N VAL A 56 8.47 -49.02 -8.95
CA VAL A 56 7.60 -48.49 -10.03
C VAL A 56 8.41 -47.69 -11.06
N LEU A 57 9.44 -46.98 -10.61
CA LEU A 57 10.36 -46.21 -11.46
C LEU A 57 11.73 -46.88 -11.47
N ALA A 58 12.44 -46.75 -12.60
CA ALA A 58 13.86 -47.06 -12.65
C ALA A 58 14.63 -46.16 -11.66
N ALA A 59 15.75 -46.66 -11.12
CA ALA A 59 16.61 -45.89 -10.22
C ALA A 59 16.94 -44.52 -10.83
N LEU A 60 16.57 -43.45 -10.13
CA LEU A 60 16.91 -42.09 -10.56
C LEU A 60 18.43 -41.96 -10.58
N ARG A 61 19.00 -41.39 -11.65
CA ARG A 61 20.44 -41.13 -11.71
C ARG A 61 20.83 -40.22 -10.54
N ASN A 62 21.84 -40.63 -9.76
CA ASN A 62 22.19 -39.98 -8.49
C ASN A 62 22.51 -38.48 -8.64
N ASP A 63 23.14 -38.09 -9.75
CA ASP A 63 23.44 -36.71 -10.11
C ASP A 63 22.19 -35.86 -10.39
N VAL A 64 21.13 -36.46 -10.96
CA VAL A 64 19.83 -35.79 -11.16
C VAL A 64 19.12 -35.60 -9.82
N ALA A 65 19.09 -36.63 -8.98
CA ALA A 65 18.53 -36.56 -7.62
C ALA A 65 19.19 -35.44 -6.81
N LEU A 66 20.52 -35.42 -6.85
CA LEU A 66 21.34 -34.43 -6.17
C LEU A 66 21.16 -33.02 -6.74
N GLY A 67 21.11 -32.88 -8.07
CA GLY A 67 20.85 -31.59 -8.72
C GLY A 67 19.50 -30.99 -8.28
N ILE A 68 18.46 -31.83 -8.16
CA ILE A 68 17.14 -31.40 -7.67
C ILE A 68 17.20 -31.00 -6.19
N LEU A 69 17.93 -31.74 -5.35
CA LEU A 69 18.15 -31.41 -3.94
C LEU A 69 18.90 -30.07 -3.77
N LEU A 70 19.98 -29.87 -4.51
CA LEU A 70 20.75 -28.62 -4.52
C LEU A 70 19.88 -27.43 -4.95
N LEU A 71 19.09 -27.63 -6.01
CA LEU A 71 18.17 -26.64 -6.54
C LEU A 71 17.08 -26.27 -5.52
N SER A 72 16.48 -27.25 -4.84
CA SER A 72 15.39 -26.99 -3.87
C SER A 72 15.87 -26.13 -2.70
N HIS A 73 17.10 -26.33 -2.22
CA HIS A 73 17.68 -25.53 -1.14
C HIS A 73 18.04 -24.11 -1.58
N ALA A 74 18.63 -23.94 -2.78
CA ALA A 74 18.90 -22.63 -3.34
C ALA A 74 17.61 -21.85 -3.57
N LEU A 75 16.56 -22.50 -4.12
CA LEU A 75 15.25 -21.90 -4.31
C LEU A 75 14.55 -21.60 -2.98
N THR A 76 14.72 -22.42 -1.94
CA THR A 76 14.21 -22.15 -0.59
C THR A 76 14.78 -20.84 -0.06
N ALA A 77 16.09 -20.65 -0.16
CA ALA A 77 16.74 -19.42 0.27
C ALA A 77 16.22 -18.19 -0.50
N ILE A 78 16.13 -18.29 -1.83
CA ILE A 78 15.63 -17.21 -2.70
C ILE A 78 14.15 -16.92 -2.39
N LEU A 79 13.33 -17.94 -2.15
CA LEU A 79 11.93 -17.79 -1.78
C LEU A 79 11.77 -17.06 -0.45
N VAL A 80 12.50 -17.47 0.60
CA VAL A 80 12.44 -16.83 1.92
C VAL A 80 12.88 -15.37 1.82
N LEU A 81 14.00 -15.10 1.15
CA LEU A 81 14.47 -13.72 0.89
C LEU A 81 13.43 -12.93 0.10
N GLY A 82 12.77 -13.57 -0.88
CA GLY A 82 11.68 -12.99 -1.66
C GLY A 82 10.45 -12.64 -0.83
N LEU A 83 10.09 -13.46 0.14
CA LEU A 83 8.95 -13.22 1.04
C LEU A 83 9.24 -12.06 2.01
N ILE A 84 10.50 -11.84 2.40
CA ILE A 84 10.93 -10.74 3.27
C ILE A 84 11.08 -9.42 2.48
N HIS A 85 11.68 -9.46 1.29
CA HIS A 85 12.04 -8.26 0.53
C HIS A 85 11.06 -7.91 -0.62
N GLY A 86 10.17 -8.82 -0.99
CA GLY A 86 9.22 -8.64 -2.08
C GLY A 86 9.92 -8.37 -3.43
N GLU A 87 9.33 -7.50 -4.24
CA GLU A 87 9.85 -7.15 -5.57
C GLU A 87 11.20 -6.42 -5.58
N THR A 88 11.68 -5.98 -4.41
CA THR A 88 13.01 -5.38 -4.31
C THR A 88 14.13 -6.42 -4.47
N LEU A 89 13.85 -7.71 -4.25
CA LEU A 89 14.84 -8.77 -4.40
C LEU A 89 15.43 -8.85 -5.83
N PRO A 90 14.63 -9.07 -6.90
CA PRO A 90 15.16 -9.16 -8.27
C PRO A 90 15.83 -7.87 -8.76
N ARG A 91 15.49 -6.71 -8.20
CA ARG A 91 15.93 -5.41 -8.71
C ARG A 91 17.12 -4.81 -7.98
N ARG A 92 17.19 -5.00 -6.66
CA ARG A 92 18.22 -4.37 -5.80
C ARG A 92 19.09 -5.36 -5.06
N ARG A 93 18.65 -6.61 -4.93
CA ARG A 93 19.39 -7.69 -4.25
C ARG A 93 19.56 -8.88 -5.18
N SER A 94 19.87 -8.61 -6.46
CA SER A 94 20.07 -9.65 -7.49
C SER A 94 21.24 -10.59 -7.17
N VAL A 95 22.15 -10.20 -6.27
CA VAL A 95 23.22 -11.05 -5.72
C VAL A 95 22.67 -12.34 -5.11
N ALA A 96 21.43 -12.35 -4.58
CA ALA A 96 20.81 -13.56 -4.05
C ALA A 96 20.68 -14.68 -5.10
N PHE A 97 20.57 -14.35 -6.39
CA PHE A 97 20.49 -15.35 -7.47
C PHE A 97 21.84 -16.02 -7.77
N LEU A 98 22.96 -15.50 -7.24
CA LEU A 98 24.25 -16.20 -7.32
C LEU A 98 24.20 -17.56 -6.62
N LEU A 99 23.26 -17.78 -5.69
CA LEU A 99 23.02 -19.09 -5.07
C LEU A 99 22.62 -20.19 -6.08
N LEU A 100 22.13 -19.82 -7.27
CA LEU A 100 21.81 -20.79 -8.33
C LEU A 100 23.04 -21.23 -9.12
N ILE A 101 24.15 -20.47 -9.12
CA ILE A 101 25.34 -20.76 -9.93
C ILE A 101 26.06 -22.04 -9.50
N PRO A 102 26.23 -22.34 -8.19
CA PRO A 102 26.90 -23.58 -7.78
C PRO A 102 26.10 -24.85 -8.11
N VAL A 103 24.78 -24.76 -8.32
CA VAL A 103 23.90 -25.92 -8.54
C VAL A 103 24.34 -26.78 -9.75
N PRO A 104 24.47 -26.24 -10.98
CA PRO A 104 24.91 -27.04 -12.13
C PRO A 104 26.35 -27.54 -11.98
N LEU A 105 27.24 -26.75 -11.36
CA LEU A 105 28.64 -27.13 -11.15
C LEU A 105 28.75 -28.33 -10.20
N LEU A 106 28.09 -28.25 -9.04
CA LEU A 106 28.10 -29.32 -8.04
C LEU A 106 27.39 -30.58 -8.55
N ALA A 107 26.29 -30.43 -9.29
CA ALA A 107 25.61 -31.57 -9.92
C ALA A 107 26.49 -32.27 -10.98
N TYR A 108 27.30 -31.51 -11.72
CA TYR A 108 28.26 -32.05 -12.68
C TYR A 108 29.47 -32.74 -12.01
N LEU A 109 29.97 -32.19 -10.90
CA LEU A 109 31.11 -32.75 -10.17
C LEU A 109 30.74 -33.99 -9.35
N ALA A 110 29.48 -34.10 -8.92
CA ALA A 110 29.01 -35.21 -8.09
C ALA A 110 29.34 -36.62 -8.61
N PRO A 111 29.11 -36.99 -9.88
CA PRO A 111 29.48 -38.31 -10.38
C PRO A 111 31.00 -38.54 -10.41
N LEU A 112 31.82 -37.50 -10.52
CA LEU A 112 33.28 -37.61 -10.53
C LEU A 112 33.84 -37.89 -9.13
N GLU A 113 33.21 -37.31 -8.11
CA GLU A 113 33.59 -37.44 -6.70
C GLU A 113 32.81 -38.55 -5.96
N GLY A 114 31.90 -39.24 -6.65
CA GLY A 114 31.07 -40.30 -6.07
C GLY A 114 29.98 -39.80 -5.09
N TRP A 115 29.66 -38.51 -5.10
CA TRP A 115 28.64 -37.93 -4.22
C TRP A 115 27.23 -38.37 -4.61
N THR A 116 26.41 -38.65 -3.60
CA THR A 116 25.01 -39.06 -3.77
C THR A 116 24.09 -38.19 -2.93
N ALA A 117 22.78 -38.18 -3.25
CA ALA A 117 21.79 -37.44 -2.48
C ALA A 117 21.66 -37.93 -1.03
N ALA A 118 21.99 -39.19 -0.75
CA ALA A 118 21.99 -39.76 0.61
C ALA A 118 23.16 -39.22 1.46
N ALA A 119 24.33 -39.03 0.84
CA ALA A 119 25.54 -38.46 1.46
C ALA A 119 25.58 -36.91 1.45
N ALA A 120 24.46 -36.27 1.10
CA ALA A 120 24.43 -34.86 0.80
C ALA A 120 24.69 -33.94 2.02
N TYR A 121 24.37 -34.42 3.21
CA TYR A 121 24.53 -33.65 4.45
C TYR A 121 25.83 -33.99 5.21
N GLU A 122 26.72 -34.80 4.62
CA GLU A 122 28.04 -35.06 5.18
C GLU A 122 28.93 -33.80 5.16
N GLY A 123 30.04 -33.83 5.90
CA GLY A 123 31.01 -32.72 6.03
C GLY A 123 31.83 -32.41 4.77
N ASN A 124 31.22 -32.49 3.59
CA ASN A 124 31.81 -32.22 2.29
C ASN A 124 31.32 -30.86 1.74
N VAL A 125 31.80 -30.48 0.55
CA VAL A 125 31.44 -29.21 -0.11
C VAL A 125 29.93 -29.09 -0.35
N LEU A 126 29.25 -30.22 -0.57
CA LEU A 126 27.81 -30.24 -0.81
C LEU A 126 27.02 -29.91 0.45
N GLY A 127 27.34 -30.55 1.57
CA GLY A 127 26.77 -30.22 2.88
C GLY A 127 27.02 -28.75 3.24
N GLY A 128 28.23 -28.24 2.98
CA GLY A 128 28.56 -26.82 3.13
C GLY A 128 27.66 -25.89 2.33
N PHE A 129 27.39 -26.20 1.06
CA PHE A 129 26.47 -25.40 0.23
C PHE A 129 25.02 -25.45 0.75
N LEU A 130 24.52 -26.61 1.14
CA LEU A 130 23.18 -26.76 1.71
C LEU A 130 23.01 -25.96 3.01
N VAL A 131 24.02 -25.99 3.89
CA VAL A 131 24.08 -25.20 5.13
C VAL A 131 24.10 -23.71 4.83
N VAL A 132 24.85 -23.25 3.81
CA VAL A 132 24.85 -21.84 3.40
C VAL A 132 23.46 -21.40 2.92
N CYS A 133 22.77 -22.20 2.10
CA CYS A 133 21.43 -21.88 1.62
C CYS A 133 20.42 -21.72 2.77
N LEU A 134 20.33 -22.70 3.66
CA LEU A 134 19.41 -22.64 4.82
C LEU A 134 19.86 -21.61 5.86
N GLY A 135 21.16 -21.45 6.04
CA GLY A 135 21.77 -20.49 6.96
C GLY A 135 21.48 -19.04 6.56
N ILE A 136 21.58 -18.69 5.28
CA ILE A 136 21.20 -17.36 4.77
C ILE A 136 19.71 -17.12 5.01
N ALA A 137 18.86 -18.10 4.68
CA ALA A 137 17.42 -18.00 4.90
C ALA A 137 17.10 -17.77 6.39
N LEU A 138 17.69 -18.56 7.27
CA LEU A 138 17.49 -18.45 8.72
C LEU A 138 18.03 -17.12 9.25
N ALA A 139 19.24 -16.71 8.86
CA ALA A 139 19.83 -15.45 9.28
C ALA A 139 18.96 -14.25 8.90
N GLU A 140 18.44 -14.20 7.67
CA GLU A 140 17.58 -13.10 7.24
C GLU A 140 16.23 -13.13 7.98
N THR A 141 15.65 -14.30 8.26
CA THR A 141 14.40 -14.38 9.04
C THR A 141 14.60 -13.90 10.48
N VAL A 142 15.71 -14.26 11.12
CA VAL A 142 16.07 -13.80 12.46
C VAL A 142 16.30 -12.30 12.45
N TYR A 143 17.08 -11.80 11.49
CA TYR A 143 17.33 -10.38 11.33
C TYR A 143 16.04 -9.59 11.10
N ALA A 144 15.17 -10.03 10.19
CA ALA A 144 13.89 -9.39 9.91
C ALA A 144 12.97 -9.40 11.15
N ARG A 145 12.97 -10.48 11.94
CA ARG A 145 12.19 -10.57 13.17
C ARG A 145 12.61 -9.53 14.21
N TYR A 146 13.91 -9.31 14.39
CA TYR A 146 14.42 -8.37 15.40
C TYR A 146 14.46 -6.92 14.92
N SER A 147 14.65 -6.69 13.61
CA SER A 147 14.77 -5.35 13.04
C SER A 147 13.43 -4.72 12.64
N SER A 148 12.38 -5.52 12.43
CA SER A 148 11.11 -5.07 11.85
C SER A 148 9.91 -5.56 12.65
N ARG A 149 9.13 -4.63 13.22
CA ARG A 149 7.84 -4.98 13.84
C ARG A 149 6.79 -5.34 12.79
N LEU A 150 6.90 -4.75 11.60
CA LEU A 150 6.02 -5.05 10.47
C LEU A 150 6.18 -6.50 9.98
N LEU A 151 7.40 -7.03 9.96
CA LEU A 151 7.71 -8.36 9.46
C LEU A 151 7.85 -9.41 10.56
N ALA A 152 7.83 -9.04 11.84
CA ALA A 152 8.09 -9.95 12.96
C ALA A 152 7.23 -11.22 12.95
N ALA A 153 5.92 -11.07 12.76
CA ALA A 153 4.98 -12.20 12.71
C ALA A 153 5.23 -13.11 11.49
N HIS A 154 5.52 -12.54 10.33
CA HIS A 154 5.80 -13.31 9.11
C HIS A 154 7.15 -14.03 9.23
N SER A 155 8.16 -13.34 9.75
CA SER A 155 9.50 -13.88 9.98
C SER A 155 9.51 -15.02 10.99
N PHE A 156 8.56 -15.05 11.93
CA PHE A 156 8.33 -16.22 12.79
C PHE A 156 8.02 -17.47 11.96
N TRP A 157 6.99 -17.40 11.12
CA TRP A 157 6.54 -18.54 10.32
C TRP A 157 7.59 -18.95 9.29
N LEU A 158 8.29 -18.00 8.68
CA LEU A 158 9.44 -18.30 7.83
C LEU A 158 10.52 -19.05 8.60
N GLY A 159 10.86 -18.59 9.81
CA GLY A 159 11.84 -19.25 10.68
C GLY A 159 11.42 -20.68 11.06
N VAL A 160 10.15 -20.88 11.44
CA VAL A 160 9.59 -22.22 11.72
C VAL A 160 9.75 -23.15 10.50
N GLY A 161 9.42 -22.67 9.30
CA GLY A 161 9.58 -23.45 8.08
C GLY A 161 11.04 -23.81 7.77
N VAL A 162 11.96 -22.85 7.90
CA VAL A 162 13.40 -23.09 7.68
C VAL A 162 13.97 -24.06 8.73
N ILE A 163 13.61 -23.90 10.01
CA ILE A 163 14.02 -24.81 11.09
C ILE A 163 13.48 -26.23 10.84
N ALA A 164 12.23 -26.36 10.38
CA ALA A 164 11.66 -27.66 10.05
C ALA A 164 12.46 -28.37 8.95
N LEU A 165 12.92 -27.66 7.92
CA LEU A 165 13.81 -28.20 6.88
C LEU A 165 15.19 -28.59 7.41
N ILE A 166 15.76 -27.79 8.33
CA ILE A 166 17.05 -28.11 8.96
C ILE A 166 16.93 -29.37 9.83
N VAL A 167 15.85 -29.49 10.60
CA VAL A 167 15.62 -30.66 11.45
C VAL A 167 15.39 -31.89 10.57
N ALA A 168 14.38 -31.88 9.70
CA ALA A 168 13.99 -33.06 8.93
C ALA A 168 14.91 -33.42 7.75
N GLY A 169 15.84 -32.53 7.37
CA GLY A 169 16.87 -32.80 6.37
C GLY A 169 18.17 -33.25 7.04
N PRO A 170 19.11 -32.34 7.33
CA PRO A 170 20.44 -32.70 7.82
C PRO A 170 20.45 -33.43 9.16
N ILE A 171 19.55 -33.11 10.11
CA ILE A 171 19.58 -33.73 11.44
C ILE A 171 18.96 -35.14 11.41
N TYR A 172 17.79 -35.29 10.81
CA TYR A 172 17.11 -36.59 10.70
C TYR A 172 17.83 -37.57 9.75
N ALA A 173 18.58 -37.12 8.75
CA ALA A 173 19.37 -38.01 7.89
C ALA A 173 20.38 -38.85 8.69
N TYR A 174 21.02 -38.24 9.70
CA TYR A 174 21.94 -38.93 10.61
C TYR A 174 21.21 -39.96 11.49
N GLU A 175 20.01 -39.62 11.97
CA GLU A 175 19.20 -40.53 12.80
C GLU A 175 18.62 -41.71 11.98
N LEU A 176 18.23 -41.48 10.73
CA LEU A 176 17.71 -42.51 9.82
C LEU A 176 18.78 -43.53 9.42
N GLU A 177 20.03 -43.09 9.27
CA GLU A 177 21.17 -43.98 9.06
C GLU A 177 21.38 -44.91 10.26
N PHE A 178 21.27 -44.37 11.48
CA PHE A 178 21.38 -45.16 12.72
C PHE A 178 20.22 -46.14 12.92
N LEU A 179 19.02 -45.81 12.42
CA LEU A 179 17.83 -46.65 12.49
C LEU A 179 17.74 -47.71 11.38
N GLY A 180 18.69 -47.77 10.45
CA GLY A 180 18.70 -48.71 9.33
C GLY A 180 17.71 -48.37 8.21
N GLU A 181 17.13 -47.16 8.22
CA GLU A 181 16.23 -46.64 7.17
C GLU A 181 16.96 -45.65 6.22
N ALA A 182 18.19 -46.00 5.83
CA ALA A 182 19.03 -45.20 4.93
C ALA A 182 18.38 -44.94 3.55
N SER A 183 17.35 -45.71 3.16
CA SER A 183 16.56 -45.51 1.95
C SER A 183 15.69 -44.24 1.96
N LEU A 184 15.54 -43.59 3.12
CA LEU A 184 14.83 -42.32 3.29
C LEU A 184 15.79 -41.12 3.39
N ALA A 185 17.10 -41.35 3.44
CA ALA A 185 18.10 -40.29 3.50
C ALA A 185 18.01 -39.42 2.24
N GLY A 186 17.85 -38.10 2.43
CA GLY A 186 17.62 -37.13 1.36
C GLY A 186 16.15 -36.82 1.05
N ALA A 187 15.19 -37.56 1.63
CA ALA A 187 13.79 -37.16 1.62
C ALA A 187 13.59 -36.04 2.67
N ASN A 188 13.37 -34.80 2.24
CA ASN A 188 13.03 -33.70 3.16
C ASN A 188 11.58 -33.86 3.62
N LEU A 189 11.35 -34.74 4.60
CA LEU A 189 10.04 -35.12 5.14
C LEU A 189 9.22 -33.93 5.68
N ALA A 190 9.89 -32.84 6.07
CA ALA A 190 9.23 -31.61 6.52
C ALA A 190 9.00 -30.56 5.41
N SER A 191 9.23 -30.88 4.12
CA SER A 191 8.88 -29.98 3.01
C SER A 191 7.43 -29.47 3.10
N PRO A 192 6.41 -30.28 3.47
CA PRO A 192 5.04 -29.80 3.52
C PRO A 192 4.82 -28.77 4.63
N ILE A 193 5.49 -28.94 5.78
CA ILE A 193 5.41 -27.99 6.90
C ILE A 193 6.04 -26.66 6.51
N ALA A 194 7.22 -26.71 5.88
CA ALA A 194 7.94 -25.52 5.46
C ALA A 194 7.18 -24.76 4.36
N LEU A 195 6.72 -25.47 3.33
CA LEU A 195 5.94 -24.92 2.24
C LEU A 195 4.60 -24.34 2.75
N ALA A 196 3.92 -24.99 3.68
CA ALA A 196 2.71 -24.44 4.31
C ALA A 196 3.00 -23.12 5.05
N CYS A 197 4.11 -23.04 5.79
CA CYS A 197 4.51 -21.80 6.47
C CYS A 197 4.83 -20.67 5.46
N PHE A 198 5.52 -21.00 4.37
CA PHE A 198 5.84 -20.03 3.31
C PHE A 198 4.59 -19.58 2.55
N ALA A 199 3.66 -20.49 2.29
CA ALA A 199 2.36 -20.20 1.68
C ALA A 199 1.51 -19.28 2.57
N LEU A 200 1.46 -19.56 3.87
CA LEU A 200 0.78 -18.71 4.85
C LEU A 200 1.30 -17.26 4.77
N VAL A 201 2.62 -17.09 4.79
CA VAL A 201 3.27 -15.77 4.70
C VAL A 201 2.98 -15.09 3.36
N ALA A 202 3.04 -15.84 2.26
CA ALA A 202 2.75 -15.32 0.93
C ALA A 202 1.32 -14.75 0.85
N VAL A 203 0.33 -15.47 1.38
CA VAL A 203 -1.08 -15.04 1.38
C VAL A 203 -1.34 -13.89 2.35
N GLN A 204 -0.71 -13.89 3.52
CA GLN A 204 -0.87 -12.79 4.48
C GLN A 204 -0.30 -11.46 3.98
N ALA A 205 0.76 -11.53 3.16
CA ALA A 205 1.40 -10.38 2.55
C ALA A 205 0.82 -10.01 1.16
N ASP A 206 -0.12 -10.80 0.61
CA ASP A 206 -0.64 -10.59 -0.75
C ASP A 206 -1.23 -9.18 -0.92
N PRO A 207 -0.93 -8.51 -2.05
CA PRO A 207 -1.42 -7.17 -2.33
C PRO A 207 -2.95 -7.13 -2.35
N PHE A 208 -3.52 -5.97 -2.05
CA PHE A 208 -4.95 -5.72 -2.19
C PHE A 208 -5.35 -5.81 -3.69
N PRO A 209 -6.56 -6.32 -4.00
CA PRO A 209 -7.07 -6.27 -5.36
C PRO A 209 -7.16 -4.81 -5.81
N ILE A 210 -6.47 -4.49 -6.90
CA ILE A 210 -6.57 -3.19 -7.56
C ILE A 210 -7.71 -3.28 -8.57
N ALA A 211 -8.82 -2.57 -8.32
CA ALA A 211 -10.02 -2.62 -9.15
C ALA A 211 -9.74 -2.14 -10.60
N ARG A 212 -8.80 -1.20 -10.74
CA ARG A 212 -8.37 -0.68 -12.03
C ARG A 212 -6.86 -0.51 -12.08
N ARG A 213 -6.19 -1.21 -13.00
CA ARG A 213 -4.78 -0.96 -13.28
C ARG A 213 -4.67 0.16 -14.33
N PRO A 214 -3.96 1.27 -14.04
CA PRO A 214 -3.60 2.21 -15.10
C PRO A 214 -2.76 1.50 -16.16
N SER A 215 -2.83 1.96 -17.42
CA SER A 215 -2.14 1.33 -18.54
C SER A 215 -0.63 1.24 -18.27
N LYS A 216 -0.05 0.07 -18.56
CA LYS A 216 1.41 -0.13 -18.53
C LYS A 216 2.02 0.73 -19.63
N GLY A 217 2.57 1.88 -19.27
CA GLY A 217 3.18 2.83 -20.22
C GLY A 217 3.92 3.94 -19.47
N GLN A 218 4.78 4.69 -20.16
CA GLN A 218 5.50 5.82 -19.58
C GLN A 218 4.51 6.76 -18.88
N ALA A 219 4.60 6.83 -17.55
CA ALA A 219 3.88 7.82 -16.78
C ALA A 219 4.34 9.20 -17.27
N LYS A 220 3.39 10.03 -17.71
CA LYS A 220 3.70 11.43 -17.97
C LYS A 220 4.09 12.08 -16.65
N LEU A 221 5.01 13.05 -16.72
CA LEU A 221 5.40 13.81 -15.53
C LEU A 221 4.15 14.52 -14.98
N GLY A 222 3.93 14.34 -13.69
CA GLY A 222 2.92 15.06 -12.94
C GLY A 222 3.24 16.55 -12.78
N THR A 223 2.28 17.29 -12.26
CA THR A 223 2.50 18.66 -11.77
C THR A 223 3.12 18.69 -10.39
N LEU A 224 2.87 17.65 -9.59
CA LEU A 224 3.54 17.48 -8.31
C LEU A 224 5.05 17.29 -8.51
N PRO A 225 5.89 18.05 -7.79
CA PRO A 225 7.33 17.84 -7.84
C PRO A 225 7.66 16.40 -7.41
N ALA A 226 8.62 15.79 -8.09
CA ALA A 226 9.13 14.48 -7.68
C ALA A 226 9.69 14.59 -6.26
N SER A 227 9.08 13.87 -5.33
CA SER A 227 9.43 13.84 -3.91
C SER A 227 9.24 12.41 -3.42
N ASP A 228 10.14 11.92 -2.58
CA ASP A 228 10.08 10.54 -2.08
C ASP A 228 8.79 10.26 -1.31
N ALA A 229 8.35 11.23 -0.50
CA ALA A 229 7.19 11.13 0.36
C ALA A 229 6.71 12.51 0.80
N ILE A 230 5.40 12.75 0.76
CA ILE A 230 4.77 13.99 1.19
C ILE A 230 3.66 13.63 2.18
N VAL A 231 3.59 14.35 3.29
CA VAL A 231 2.53 14.22 4.27
C VAL A 231 1.56 15.39 4.10
N PHE A 232 0.30 15.07 3.88
CA PHE A 232 -0.79 16.02 3.82
C PHE A 232 -1.44 16.06 5.20
N GLU A 233 -1.22 17.15 5.91
CA GLU A 233 -1.88 17.42 7.17
C GLU A 233 -3.25 18.03 6.89
N GLU A 234 -4.24 17.14 6.86
CA GLU A 234 -5.64 17.44 6.61
C GLU A 234 -6.55 16.64 7.57
N ILE A 235 -7.72 17.19 7.90
CA ILE A 235 -8.69 16.55 8.81
C ILE A 235 -9.37 15.37 8.13
N ARG A 236 -9.67 15.53 6.83
CA ARG A 236 -10.21 14.53 5.92
C ARG A 236 -9.39 14.56 4.63
N PRO A 237 -9.29 13.44 3.90
CA PRO A 237 -8.40 13.27 2.76
C PRO A 237 -8.87 13.99 1.48
N LYS A 238 -9.30 15.26 1.58
CA LYS A 238 -9.91 16.01 0.47
C LYS A 238 -8.86 16.38 -0.57
N TYR A 239 -7.72 16.93 -0.14
CA TYR A 239 -6.66 17.34 -1.04
C TYR A 239 -5.87 16.15 -1.57
N ALA A 240 -5.63 15.13 -0.74
CA ALA A 240 -4.95 13.92 -1.20
C ALA A 240 -5.73 13.24 -2.33
N LEU A 241 -7.05 13.09 -2.17
CA LEU A 241 -7.91 12.50 -3.20
C LEU A 241 -8.03 13.39 -4.43
N ARG A 242 -8.24 14.70 -4.28
CA ARG A 242 -8.29 15.63 -5.42
C ARG A 242 -6.99 15.57 -6.24
N THR A 243 -5.84 15.65 -5.56
CA THR A 243 -4.52 15.58 -6.19
C THR A 243 -4.32 14.25 -6.94
N ALA A 244 -4.78 13.13 -6.38
CA ALA A 244 -4.73 11.85 -7.06
C ALA A 244 -5.55 11.82 -8.35
N HIS A 245 -6.75 12.42 -8.35
CA HIS A 245 -7.62 12.50 -9.53
C HIS A 245 -7.06 13.45 -10.59
N GLU A 246 -6.50 14.59 -10.21
CA GLU A 246 -5.85 15.54 -11.12
C GLU A 246 -4.60 14.93 -11.79
N GLU A 247 -3.77 14.22 -11.05
CA GLU A 247 -2.59 13.56 -11.60
C GLU A 247 -2.96 12.38 -12.51
N ALA A 248 -4.01 11.62 -12.14
CA ALA A 248 -4.56 10.56 -12.98
C ALA A 248 -5.14 11.10 -14.30
N SER A 249 -5.90 12.21 -14.26
CA SER A 249 -6.50 12.83 -15.45
C SER A 249 -5.43 13.39 -16.40
N ARG A 250 -4.29 13.81 -15.86
CA ARG A 250 -3.09 14.21 -16.64
C ARG A 250 -2.30 13.02 -17.21
N GLY A 251 -2.69 11.79 -16.89
CA GLY A 251 -2.09 10.57 -17.42
C GLY A 251 -0.91 10.04 -16.60
N ARG A 252 -0.71 10.52 -15.37
CA ARG A 252 0.25 9.91 -14.44
C ARG A 252 -0.37 8.66 -13.81
N ALA A 253 0.38 7.56 -13.81
CA ALA A 253 -0.05 6.34 -13.16
C ALA A 253 -0.25 6.58 -11.65
N THR A 254 -1.50 6.53 -11.20
CA THR A 254 -1.88 6.87 -9.82
C THR A 254 -2.66 5.74 -9.17
N LEU A 255 -2.29 5.40 -7.93
CA LEU A 255 -2.97 4.42 -7.08
C LEU A 255 -3.47 5.10 -5.80
N ILE A 256 -4.73 4.88 -5.44
CA ILE A 256 -5.32 5.27 -4.17
C ILE A 256 -5.53 4.01 -3.32
N LEU A 257 -5.04 4.05 -2.09
CA LEU A 257 -5.26 3.05 -1.04
C LEU A 257 -6.19 3.67 0.01
N GLY A 258 -7.42 3.15 0.09
CA GLY A 258 -8.49 3.74 0.90
C GLY A 258 -9.54 2.73 1.33
N ARG A 259 -10.49 3.14 2.17
CA ARG A 259 -11.56 2.24 2.68
C ARG A 259 -12.62 1.95 1.63
N THR A 260 -13.10 2.99 0.96
CA THR A 260 -14.27 2.91 0.07
C THR A 260 -13.88 3.25 -1.36
N ALA A 261 -14.10 2.30 -2.26
CA ALA A 261 -13.90 2.55 -3.69
C ALA A 261 -14.94 3.57 -4.17
N PRO A 262 -14.53 4.64 -4.88
CA PRO A 262 -15.49 5.55 -5.47
C PRO A 262 -16.33 4.83 -6.54
N ALA A 263 -17.57 5.30 -6.73
CA ALA A 263 -18.43 4.85 -7.83
C ALA A 263 -17.71 5.10 -9.16
N THR A 264 -17.52 4.03 -9.91
CA THR A 264 -16.57 3.90 -11.03
C THR A 264 -16.79 4.91 -12.17
N ALA A 265 -15.75 5.66 -12.54
CA ALA A 265 -15.63 6.32 -13.84
C ALA A 265 -14.52 5.66 -14.69
N ALA A 266 -14.79 5.47 -15.99
CA ALA A 266 -13.92 4.76 -16.94
C ALA A 266 -12.57 5.43 -17.25
N SER A 267 -12.21 6.58 -16.66
CA SER A 267 -10.93 7.31 -16.84
C SER A 267 -10.14 7.69 -15.56
N GLY A 268 -10.55 7.27 -14.36
CA GLY A 268 -9.92 7.65 -13.07
C GLY A 268 -8.70 6.83 -12.58
N PRO A 269 -8.17 7.18 -11.39
CA PRO A 269 -7.03 6.51 -10.74
C PRO A 269 -7.31 5.03 -10.44
N GLY A 270 -6.25 4.25 -10.28
CA GLY A 270 -6.37 2.90 -9.73
C GLY A 270 -6.77 2.96 -8.26
N PHE A 271 -7.65 2.07 -7.82
CA PHE A 271 -8.10 2.02 -6.43
C PHE A 271 -7.89 0.63 -5.84
N ALA A 272 -7.37 0.58 -4.61
CA ALA A 272 -7.22 -0.61 -3.80
C ALA A 272 -7.91 -0.41 -2.44
N ALA A 273 -8.93 -1.23 -2.17
CA ALA A 273 -9.66 -1.19 -0.92
C ALA A 273 -8.84 -1.80 0.22
N VAL A 274 -8.64 -1.03 1.30
CA VAL A 274 -8.02 -1.52 2.54
C VAL A 274 -9.04 -2.37 3.27
N LEU A 275 -8.87 -3.69 3.18
CA LEU A 275 -9.72 -4.66 3.85
C LEU A 275 -9.28 -4.83 5.32
N PRO A 276 -10.21 -5.02 6.27
CA PRO A 276 -9.90 -5.22 7.67
C PRO A 276 -9.06 -6.49 7.84
N ALA A 277 -7.79 -6.32 8.22
CA ALA A 277 -6.85 -7.40 8.47
C ALA A 277 -5.74 -6.94 9.40
N ARG A 278 -5.28 -7.83 10.29
CA ARG A 278 -4.15 -7.57 11.22
C ARG A 278 -2.86 -7.13 10.50
N HIS A 279 -2.70 -7.53 9.23
CA HIS A 279 -1.53 -7.25 8.41
C HIS A 279 -1.78 -6.13 7.37
N ALA A 280 -2.80 -5.29 7.57
CA ALA A 280 -3.17 -4.23 6.64
C ALA A 280 -2.01 -3.29 6.26
N SER A 281 -1.16 -2.89 7.23
CA SER A 281 0.01 -2.06 6.95
C SER A 281 1.02 -2.73 6.03
N LEU A 282 1.26 -4.04 6.21
CA LEU A 282 2.16 -4.79 5.33
C LEU A 282 1.56 -4.94 3.94
N ARG A 283 0.25 -5.25 3.86
CA ARG A 283 -0.46 -5.36 2.59
C ARG A 283 -0.53 -4.03 1.84
N ALA A 284 -0.66 -2.91 2.56
CA ALA A 284 -0.61 -1.57 1.97
C ALA A 284 0.78 -1.27 1.41
N LEU A 285 1.85 -1.53 2.19
CA LEU A 285 3.24 -1.44 1.72
C LEU A 285 3.45 -2.26 0.46
N THR A 286 2.99 -3.52 0.44
CA THR A 286 3.24 -4.42 -0.67
C THR A 286 2.48 -3.99 -1.92
N THR A 287 1.19 -3.67 -1.78
CA THR A 287 0.34 -3.14 -2.88
C THR A 287 0.95 -1.88 -3.50
N ALA A 288 1.32 -0.89 -2.69
CA ALA A 288 1.95 0.33 -3.18
C ALA A 288 3.33 0.04 -3.80
N SER A 289 4.14 -0.82 -3.18
CA SER A 289 5.48 -1.12 -3.70
C SER A 289 5.45 -1.80 -5.06
N GLU A 290 4.56 -2.75 -5.29
CA GLU A 290 4.38 -3.43 -6.58
C GLU A 290 3.86 -2.46 -7.64
N PHE A 291 2.94 -1.60 -7.25
CA PHE A 291 2.43 -0.55 -8.14
C PHE A 291 3.53 0.43 -8.58
N LEU A 292 4.33 0.94 -7.64
CA LEU A 292 5.41 1.89 -7.93
C LEU A 292 6.58 1.20 -8.66
N ALA A 293 6.81 -0.08 -8.41
CA ALA A 293 7.79 -0.88 -9.13
C ALA A 293 7.39 -1.09 -10.60
N THR A 294 6.10 -1.26 -10.89
CA THR A 294 5.60 -1.39 -12.27
C THR A 294 5.41 -0.05 -12.97
N SER A 295 5.21 1.02 -12.21
CA SER A 295 4.90 2.37 -12.70
C SER A 295 5.97 3.37 -12.26
N ARG A 296 7.08 3.44 -13.00
CA ARG A 296 8.16 4.43 -12.75
C ARG A 296 7.58 5.83 -12.76
N GLN A 297 7.98 6.68 -11.80
CA GLN A 297 7.43 8.02 -11.60
C GLN A 297 5.92 8.06 -11.27
N GLY A 298 5.32 6.93 -10.89
CA GLY A 298 3.93 6.87 -10.45
C GLY A 298 3.66 7.66 -9.16
N LEU A 299 2.38 7.75 -8.80
CA LEU A 299 1.89 8.35 -7.57
C LEU A 299 1.11 7.30 -6.77
N ALA A 300 1.43 7.11 -5.51
CA ALA A 300 0.61 6.34 -4.58
C ALA A 300 0.08 7.25 -3.48
N VAL A 301 -1.22 7.20 -3.22
CA VAL A 301 -1.89 7.97 -2.17
C VAL A 301 -2.47 7.01 -1.15
N ILE A 302 -2.04 7.16 0.10
CA ILE A 302 -2.65 6.47 1.23
C ILE A 302 -3.61 7.47 1.87
N GLU A 303 -4.91 7.21 1.64
CA GLU A 303 -6.02 8.06 2.03
C GLU A 303 -6.04 8.28 3.55
N ASP A 304 -5.82 7.22 4.31
CA ASP A 304 -5.96 7.28 5.77
C ASP A 304 -4.92 6.38 6.45
N LEU A 305 -3.91 7.01 7.08
CA LEU A 305 -2.95 6.29 7.91
C LEU A 305 -3.58 5.81 9.23
N ALA A 306 -4.61 6.48 9.74
CA ALA A 306 -5.27 6.10 10.97
C ALA A 306 -5.95 4.73 10.83
N ASP A 307 -6.56 4.45 9.67
CA ASP A 307 -7.13 3.13 9.38
C ASP A 307 -6.08 2.01 9.43
N LEU A 308 -4.90 2.26 8.85
CA LEU A 308 -3.80 1.30 8.90
C LEU A 308 -3.28 1.10 10.33
N SER A 309 -3.22 2.18 11.12
CA SER A 309 -2.83 2.13 12.52
C SER A 309 -3.85 1.39 13.39
N ALA A 310 -5.14 1.55 13.11
CA ALA A 310 -6.21 0.89 13.84
C ALA A 310 -6.23 -0.62 13.57
N LEU A 311 -5.86 -1.03 12.34
CA LEU A 311 -5.86 -2.43 11.93
C LEU A 311 -4.55 -3.18 12.25
N SER A 312 -3.40 -2.50 12.22
CA SER A 312 -2.06 -3.11 12.36
C SER A 312 -1.21 -2.54 13.47
N GLU A 313 -1.75 -1.64 14.30
CA GLU A 313 -1.04 -0.83 15.30
C GLU A 313 -0.10 0.21 14.68
N TRP A 314 0.24 1.24 15.46
CA TRP A 314 1.10 2.34 15.00
C TRP A 314 2.53 1.93 14.60
N PRO A 315 3.26 1.06 15.36
CA PRO A 315 4.66 0.75 15.03
C PRO A 315 4.85 0.06 13.66
N PRO A 316 4.00 -0.90 13.24
CA PRO A 316 4.04 -1.42 11.87
C PRO A 316 3.67 -0.37 10.81
N THR A 317 2.71 0.52 11.08
CA THR A 317 2.30 1.58 10.14
C THR A 317 3.43 2.57 9.87
N ILE A 318 4.11 3.07 10.92
CA ILE A 318 5.23 4.00 10.73
C ILE A 318 6.41 3.34 10.00
N GLU A 319 6.66 2.05 10.24
CA GLU A 319 7.68 1.30 9.50
C GLU A 319 7.30 1.16 8.01
N ALA A 320 6.02 0.92 7.70
CA ALA A 320 5.52 0.88 6.32
C ALA A 320 5.72 2.24 5.62
N VAL A 321 5.45 3.36 6.29
CA VAL A 321 5.71 4.73 5.77
C VAL A 321 7.19 4.90 5.42
N VAL A 322 8.10 4.54 6.33
CA VAL A 322 9.55 4.65 6.10
C VAL A 322 9.97 3.77 4.92
N ARG A 323 9.51 2.53 4.83
CA ARG A 323 9.84 1.63 3.71
C ARG A 323 9.30 2.15 2.38
N LEU A 324 8.07 2.68 2.35
CA LEU A 324 7.48 3.28 1.15
C LEU A 324 8.26 4.49 0.64
N ARG A 325 8.74 5.36 1.54
CA ARG A 325 9.65 6.46 1.16
C ARG A 325 10.89 5.95 0.41
N HIS A 326 11.51 4.88 0.90
CA HIS A 326 12.70 4.29 0.25
C HIS A 326 12.38 3.64 -1.11
N VAL A 327 11.18 3.06 -1.24
CA VAL A 327 10.69 2.53 -2.52
C VAL A 327 10.52 3.67 -3.51
N ALA A 328 9.74 4.70 -3.15
CA ALA A 328 9.48 5.86 -4.00
C ALA A 328 10.76 6.57 -4.44
N ARG A 329 11.69 6.83 -3.50
CA ARG A 329 13.00 7.43 -3.81
C ARG A 329 13.72 6.71 -4.94
N GLY A 330 13.78 5.38 -4.89
CA GLY A 330 14.53 4.64 -5.92
C GLY A 330 13.70 4.18 -7.12
N THR A 331 12.41 4.49 -7.19
CA THR A 331 11.61 4.39 -8.42
C THR A 331 11.37 5.77 -9.08
N GLY A 332 11.81 6.85 -8.43
CA GLY A 332 11.50 8.23 -8.82
C GLY A 332 10.01 8.57 -8.68
N SER A 333 9.28 7.78 -7.88
CA SER A 333 7.83 7.91 -7.67
C SER A 333 7.54 8.78 -6.44
N THR A 334 6.30 9.22 -6.29
CA THR A 334 5.85 10.00 -5.13
C THR A 334 4.84 9.19 -4.30
N VAL A 335 4.95 9.25 -2.98
CA VAL A 335 3.91 8.74 -2.07
C VAL A 335 3.32 9.90 -1.27
N ILE A 336 1.99 9.98 -1.21
CA ILE A 336 1.26 10.92 -0.36
C ILE A 336 0.64 10.15 0.80
N PHE A 337 0.83 10.66 2.00
CA PHE A 337 0.20 10.16 3.22
C PHE A 337 -0.71 11.23 3.79
N SER A 338 -2.01 10.96 3.89
CA SER A 338 -2.92 11.83 4.62
C SER A 338 -2.89 11.51 6.12
N THR A 339 -2.89 12.55 6.94
CA THR A 339 -2.96 12.43 8.41
C THR A 339 -4.38 12.44 8.95
N SER A 340 -5.39 12.25 8.09
CA SER A 340 -6.79 12.20 8.50
C SER A 340 -6.94 11.27 9.69
N LEU A 341 -7.68 11.71 10.72
CA LEU A 341 -7.98 10.92 11.92
C LEU A 341 -6.78 10.44 12.77
N LEU A 342 -5.54 10.80 12.44
CA LEU A 342 -4.39 10.47 13.29
C LEU A 342 -4.47 11.22 14.62
N THR A 343 -4.04 10.57 15.69
CA THR A 343 -3.87 11.19 17.01
C THR A 343 -2.66 12.13 17.02
N ASP A 344 -2.61 13.07 17.97
CA ASP A 344 -1.48 14.01 18.08
C ASP A 344 -0.15 13.31 18.41
N ALA A 345 -0.18 12.15 19.06
CA ALA A 345 1.00 11.33 19.29
C ALA A 345 1.55 10.73 17.98
N GLU A 346 0.67 10.21 17.13
CA GLU A 346 1.02 9.64 15.83
C GLU A 346 1.51 10.70 14.86
N ARG A 347 0.86 11.88 14.81
CA ARG A 347 1.33 13.02 14.01
C ARG A 347 2.72 13.47 14.41
N ARG A 348 3.01 13.54 15.73
CA ARG A 348 4.36 13.86 16.22
C ARG A 348 5.39 12.84 15.75
N ALA A 349 5.09 11.55 15.87
CA ALA A 349 5.98 10.50 15.41
C ALA A 349 6.24 10.55 13.89
N LEU A 350 5.26 10.95 13.07
CA LEU A 350 5.50 11.18 11.63
C LEU A 350 6.38 12.40 11.36
N ARG A 351 6.24 13.48 12.13
CA ARG A 351 7.08 14.68 12.00
C ARG A 351 8.55 14.37 12.27
N ASP A 352 8.84 13.46 13.20
CA ASP A 352 10.21 13.02 13.52
C ASP A 352 10.92 12.37 12.30
N LEU A 353 10.17 11.82 11.33
CA LEU A 353 10.73 11.21 10.12
C LEU A 353 11.26 12.23 9.09
N ARG A 354 11.11 13.54 9.34
CA ARG A 354 11.56 14.64 8.46
C ARG A 354 11.07 14.46 7.02
N LEU A 355 9.79 14.13 6.87
CA LEU A 355 9.11 14.09 5.58
C LEU A 355 8.73 15.50 5.12
N THR A 356 8.52 15.69 3.83
CA THR A 356 7.92 16.93 3.32
C THR A 356 6.51 17.05 3.90
N TRP A 357 6.25 18.11 4.66
CA TRP A 357 5.00 18.29 5.40
C TRP A 357 4.21 19.46 4.86
N TRP A 358 2.98 19.22 4.41
CA TRP A 358 2.07 20.24 3.90
C TRP A 358 0.87 20.34 4.83
N SER A 359 0.78 21.44 5.56
CA SER A 359 -0.41 21.79 6.32
C SER A 359 -1.45 22.34 5.37
N LEU A 360 -2.66 21.78 5.37
CA LEU A 360 -3.73 22.13 4.43
C LEU A 360 -4.98 22.58 5.23
N PRO A 361 -5.56 23.76 4.94
CA PRO A 361 -6.75 24.24 5.64
C PRO A 361 -7.96 23.38 5.25
N ASP A 362 -8.94 23.19 6.13
CA ASP A 362 -10.18 22.52 5.73
C ASP A 362 -10.93 23.38 4.70
N PRO A 363 -11.24 22.87 3.48
CA PRO A 363 -11.89 23.66 2.43
C PRO A 363 -13.18 24.33 2.88
N ALA A 364 -13.97 23.67 3.74
CA ALA A 364 -15.21 24.24 4.26
C ALA A 364 -14.96 25.49 5.11
N ARG A 365 -13.95 25.44 5.99
CA ARG A 365 -13.54 26.58 6.82
C ARG A 365 -12.95 27.70 5.97
N GLU A 366 -12.20 27.37 4.93
CA GLU A 366 -11.60 28.38 4.06
C GLU A 366 -12.63 29.10 3.20
N ILE A 367 -13.56 28.35 2.59
CA ILE A 367 -14.66 28.93 1.82
C ILE A 367 -15.49 29.87 2.70
N GLU A 368 -15.79 29.46 3.94
CA GLU A 368 -16.49 30.30 4.91
C GLU A 368 -15.72 31.57 5.25
N ALA A 369 -14.41 31.46 5.53
CA ALA A 369 -13.59 32.62 5.85
C ALA A 369 -13.45 33.61 4.67
N ILE A 370 -13.37 33.12 3.43
CA ILE A 370 -13.38 33.96 2.22
C ILE A 370 -14.74 34.68 2.09
N LEU A 371 -15.84 33.99 2.34
CA LEU A 371 -17.18 34.58 2.33
C LEU A 371 -17.36 35.60 3.46
N GLU A 372 -16.83 35.32 4.66
CA GLU A 372 -16.94 36.19 5.83
C GLU A 372 -16.21 37.52 5.62
N GLN A 373 -15.09 37.52 4.89
CA GLN A 373 -14.41 38.77 4.51
C GLN A 373 -15.27 39.70 3.64
N SER A 374 -16.17 39.13 2.84
CA SER A 374 -17.00 39.90 1.90
C SER A 374 -18.40 40.20 2.46
N PHE A 375 -18.99 39.25 3.19
CA PHE A 375 -20.39 39.27 3.66
C PHE A 375 -20.53 39.30 5.19
N GLY A 376 -19.44 39.31 5.94
CA GLY A 376 -19.45 39.28 7.42
C GLY A 376 -20.00 37.97 7.99
N SER A 377 -20.51 38.03 9.22
CA SER A 377 -21.02 36.87 9.99
C SER A 377 -22.15 36.10 9.30
N GLY A 378 -22.77 36.69 8.27
CA GLY A 378 -23.78 36.06 7.42
C GLY A 378 -23.26 34.94 6.51
N ALA A 379 -21.95 34.86 6.28
CA ALA A 379 -21.32 33.83 5.45
C ALA A 379 -21.69 32.40 5.87
N VAL A 380 -21.80 32.15 7.18
CA VAL A 380 -22.17 30.84 7.74
C VAL A 380 -23.56 30.41 7.26
N ARG A 381 -24.53 31.34 7.22
CA ARG A 381 -25.90 31.06 6.78
C ARG A 381 -25.95 30.78 5.28
N LEU A 382 -25.18 31.51 4.46
CA LEU A 382 -25.12 31.28 3.02
C LEU A 382 -24.53 29.91 2.69
N LEU A 383 -23.42 29.56 3.34
CA LEU A 383 -22.80 28.26 3.13
C LEU A 383 -23.71 27.12 3.61
N ALA A 384 -24.45 27.32 4.71
CA ALA A 384 -25.45 26.37 5.19
C ALA A 384 -26.64 26.22 4.23
N SER A 385 -27.13 27.30 3.63
CA SER A 385 -28.20 27.24 2.62
C SER A 385 -27.75 26.54 1.34
N PHE A 386 -26.55 26.84 0.84
CA PHE A 386 -25.93 26.11 -0.28
C PHE A 386 -25.80 24.61 0.04
N SER A 387 -25.27 24.29 1.23
CA SER A 387 -25.10 22.89 1.65
C SER A 387 -26.44 22.15 1.71
N ARG A 388 -27.51 22.81 2.19
CA ARG A 388 -28.86 22.23 2.21
C ARG A 388 -29.42 22.02 0.80
N ALA A 389 -29.30 23.01 -0.10
CA ALA A 389 -29.78 22.91 -1.48
C ALA A 389 -29.13 21.74 -2.24
N HIS A 390 -27.82 21.53 -2.03
CA HIS A 390 -27.09 20.45 -2.69
C HIS A 390 -27.05 19.12 -1.90
N GLY A 391 -27.77 19.03 -0.77
CA GLY A 391 -27.79 17.82 0.07
C GLY A 391 -26.43 17.44 0.67
N LEU A 392 -25.52 18.41 0.79
CA LEU A 392 -24.14 18.21 1.27
C LEU A 392 -24.05 18.47 2.77
N ARG A 393 -23.22 17.68 3.46
CA ARG A 393 -22.76 18.05 4.81
C ARG A 393 -21.63 19.07 4.69
N ARG A 394 -21.49 19.97 5.68
CA ARG A 394 -20.38 20.95 5.73
C ARG A 394 -19.02 20.26 5.60
N GLU A 395 -18.88 19.08 6.18
CA GLU A 395 -17.65 18.29 6.17
C GLU A 395 -17.31 17.69 4.79
N GLU A 396 -18.29 17.60 3.88
CA GLU A 396 -18.15 17.05 2.52
C GLU A 396 -17.78 18.13 1.50
N LEU A 397 -17.83 19.41 1.88
CA LEU A 397 -17.40 20.51 1.01
C LEU A 397 -15.91 20.36 0.64
N THR A 398 -15.65 20.25 -0.65
CA THR A 398 -14.34 20.34 -1.29
C THR A 398 -14.25 21.60 -2.14
N THR A 399 -13.05 21.90 -2.63
CA THR A 399 -12.80 22.96 -3.61
C THR A 399 -13.54 22.77 -4.93
N ASP A 400 -13.94 21.53 -5.26
CA ASP A 400 -14.61 21.22 -6.53
C ASP A 400 -16.05 21.72 -6.55
N HIS A 401 -16.63 22.01 -5.38
CA HIS A 401 -17.96 22.62 -5.26
C HIS A 401 -17.96 24.13 -5.44
N VAL A 402 -16.79 24.78 -5.55
CA VAL A 402 -16.71 26.24 -5.69
C VAL A 402 -17.46 26.77 -6.92
N PRO A 403 -17.37 26.17 -8.13
CA PRO A 403 -18.16 26.62 -9.27
C PRO A 403 -19.67 26.61 -8.99
N ALA A 404 -20.19 25.52 -8.41
CA ALA A 404 -21.61 25.40 -8.05
C ALA A 404 -22.02 26.43 -6.99
N LEU A 405 -21.16 26.69 -6.01
CA LEU A 405 -21.39 27.74 -5.01
C LEU A 405 -21.46 29.13 -5.65
N LEU A 406 -20.60 29.43 -6.63
CA LEU A 406 -20.64 30.70 -7.35
C LEU A 406 -21.90 30.85 -8.19
N ASP A 407 -22.38 29.78 -8.81
CA ASP A 407 -23.64 29.78 -9.56
C ASP A 407 -24.83 29.97 -8.61
N PHE A 408 -24.83 29.31 -7.46
CA PHE A 408 -25.84 29.51 -6.40
C PHE A 408 -25.87 30.96 -5.91
N LEU A 409 -24.71 31.54 -5.59
CA LEU A 409 -24.62 32.93 -5.16
C LEU A 409 -25.11 33.86 -6.28
N THR A 410 -24.64 33.68 -7.51
CA THR A 410 -25.09 34.50 -8.66
C THR A 410 -26.62 34.49 -8.83
N ARG A 411 -27.26 33.32 -8.68
CA ARG A 411 -28.72 33.17 -8.74
C ARG A 411 -29.42 33.94 -7.61
N ALA A 412 -29.00 33.73 -6.36
CA ALA A 412 -29.54 34.43 -5.20
C ALA A 412 -29.42 35.96 -5.32
N PHE A 413 -28.27 36.44 -5.82
CA PHE A 413 -28.05 37.87 -6.08
C PHE A 413 -28.91 38.42 -7.21
N THR A 414 -29.18 37.62 -8.25
CA THR A 414 -30.04 38.06 -9.37
C THR A 414 -31.47 38.28 -8.89
N GLU A 415 -32.00 37.38 -8.06
CA GLU A 415 -33.33 37.51 -7.45
C GLU A 415 -33.43 38.75 -6.56
N LEU A 416 -32.38 39.04 -5.77
CA LEU A 416 -32.34 40.23 -4.91
C LEU A 416 -32.20 41.53 -5.67
N SER A 417 -31.43 41.53 -6.76
CA SER A 417 -31.27 42.72 -7.60
C SER A 417 -32.59 43.16 -8.24
N GLY A 418 -33.58 42.26 -8.35
CA GLY A 418 -34.96 42.59 -8.71
C GLY A 418 -35.72 43.37 -7.62
N ILE A 419 -35.26 43.33 -6.38
CA ILE A 419 -35.88 43.93 -5.19
C ILE A 419 -35.09 45.16 -4.70
N VAL A 420 -33.76 45.12 -4.75
CA VAL A 420 -32.85 46.15 -4.23
C VAL A 420 -32.20 46.92 -5.40
N GLY A 421 -32.73 48.11 -5.69
CA GLY A 421 -32.21 49.00 -6.75
C GLY A 421 -31.19 50.03 -6.25
N GLY A 422 -30.31 50.50 -7.16
CA GLY A 422 -29.43 51.65 -6.91
C GLY A 422 -28.05 51.32 -6.34
N THR A 423 -27.53 52.17 -5.45
CA THR A 423 -26.16 52.08 -4.90
C THR A 423 -25.94 50.85 -4.02
N ALA A 424 -26.98 50.38 -3.33
CA ALA A 424 -26.98 49.15 -2.54
C ALA A 424 -26.72 47.91 -3.41
N GLY A 425 -27.44 47.77 -4.52
CA GLY A 425 -27.23 46.69 -5.49
C GLY A 425 -25.82 46.71 -6.11
N HIS A 426 -25.24 47.90 -6.33
CA HIS A 426 -23.86 48.02 -6.81
C HIS A 426 -22.82 47.60 -5.75
N GLY A 427 -23.03 47.95 -4.48
CA GLY A 427 -22.19 47.51 -3.36
C GLY A 427 -22.22 45.99 -3.13
N LEU A 428 -23.41 45.40 -3.22
CA LEU A 428 -23.62 43.95 -3.16
C LEU A 428 -22.93 43.21 -4.31
N ARG A 429 -23.02 43.74 -5.53
CA ARG A 429 -22.35 43.17 -6.70
C ARG A 429 -20.82 43.21 -6.58
N THR A 430 -20.26 44.31 -6.08
CA THR A 430 -18.81 44.43 -5.86
C THR A 430 -18.31 43.46 -4.78
N GLN A 431 -19.10 43.23 -3.72
CA GLN A 431 -18.80 42.19 -2.72
C GLN A 431 -18.84 40.77 -3.31
N LEU A 432 -19.84 40.46 -4.13
CA LEU A 432 -19.92 39.18 -4.84
C LEU A 432 -18.72 38.96 -5.76
N GLU A 433 -18.31 39.98 -6.52
CA GLU A 433 -17.14 39.89 -7.41
C GLU A 433 -15.84 39.66 -6.62
N ALA A 434 -15.68 40.31 -5.46
CA ALA A 434 -14.55 40.08 -4.56
C ALA A 434 -14.53 38.66 -3.98
N ALA A 435 -15.67 38.19 -3.45
CA ALA A 435 -15.82 36.83 -2.94
C ALA A 435 -15.56 35.80 -4.05
N ALA A 436 -16.11 36.03 -5.25
CA ALA A 436 -15.95 35.14 -6.39
C ALA A 436 -14.49 35.07 -6.85
N SER A 437 -13.77 36.19 -6.86
CA SER A 437 -12.34 36.22 -7.14
C SER A 437 -11.54 35.39 -6.13
N GLY A 438 -11.81 35.57 -4.84
CA GLY A 438 -11.16 34.81 -3.75
C GLY A 438 -11.43 33.31 -3.84
N LEU A 439 -12.70 32.93 -4.03
CA LEU A 439 -13.11 31.53 -4.17
C LEU A 439 -12.51 30.87 -5.41
N ARG A 440 -12.50 31.54 -6.57
CA ARG A 440 -11.85 31.01 -7.79
C ARG A 440 -10.34 30.86 -7.60
N SER A 441 -9.68 31.82 -6.97
CA SER A 441 -8.25 31.74 -6.66
C SER A 441 -7.95 30.54 -5.75
N PHE A 442 -8.75 30.34 -4.70
CA PHE A 442 -8.62 29.20 -3.81
C PHE A 442 -8.85 27.85 -4.53
N ALA A 443 -9.89 27.76 -5.35
CA ALA A 443 -10.20 26.53 -6.09
C ALA A 443 -9.15 26.18 -7.15
N ALA A 444 -8.56 27.19 -7.80
CA ALA A 444 -7.58 27.00 -8.86
C ALA A 444 -6.21 26.53 -8.36
N GLN A 445 -5.89 26.76 -7.08
CA GLN A 445 -4.58 26.44 -6.53
C GLN A 445 -4.40 24.94 -6.24
N GLY A 446 -3.19 24.44 -6.54
CA GLY A 446 -2.80 23.07 -6.20
C GLY A 446 -2.47 22.90 -4.72
N ALA A 447 -2.39 21.66 -4.23
CA ALA A 447 -2.13 21.38 -2.81
C ALA A 447 -0.84 22.05 -2.27
N GLU A 448 0.22 22.13 -3.07
CA GLU A 448 1.47 22.82 -2.69
C GLU A 448 1.28 24.32 -2.50
N GLU A 449 0.54 24.96 -3.41
CA GLU A 449 0.24 26.40 -3.38
C GLU A 449 -0.67 26.70 -2.20
N VAL A 450 -1.71 25.89 -1.98
CA VAL A 450 -2.59 25.97 -0.82
C VAL A 450 -1.79 25.80 0.49
N ALA A 451 -0.84 24.87 0.55
CA ALA A 451 -0.03 24.69 1.75
C ALA A 451 0.83 25.93 2.08
N ARG A 452 1.38 26.60 1.06
CA ARG A 452 2.20 27.81 1.21
C ARG A 452 1.38 29.09 1.35
N GLY A 453 0.13 29.07 0.93
CA GLY A 453 -0.78 30.22 0.94
C GLY A 453 -1.03 30.76 2.34
N LYS A 454 -1.08 32.10 2.43
CA LYS A 454 -1.58 32.81 3.60
C LYS A 454 -3.09 32.96 3.45
N TRP A 455 -3.79 31.97 3.98
CA TRP A 455 -5.24 31.92 3.84
C TRP A 455 -5.96 32.58 5.00
N PRO A 456 -7.12 33.22 4.75
CA PRO A 456 -7.99 33.81 5.77
C PRO A 456 -8.19 32.93 7.01
N SER A 457 -8.46 31.63 6.83
CA SER A 457 -8.72 30.71 7.96
C SER A 457 -7.51 30.53 8.91
N ARG A 458 -6.30 30.89 8.47
CA ARG A 458 -5.05 30.79 9.25
C ARG A 458 -4.70 32.07 10.00
N ILE A 459 -5.35 33.18 9.65
CA ILE A 459 -5.04 34.52 10.17
C ILE A 459 -5.99 34.87 11.34
N GLY A 460 -7.14 34.20 11.46
CA GLY A 460 -8.18 34.55 12.44
C GLY A 460 -8.07 33.88 13.82
N SER A 461 -7.36 34.53 14.75
CA SER A 461 -7.73 34.59 16.17
C SER A 461 -7.10 35.77 16.92
N GLU A 462 -6.57 36.79 16.24
CA GLU A 462 -6.13 38.03 16.88
C GLU A 462 -6.77 39.25 16.19
N ALA A 463 -7.52 40.04 16.98
CA ALA A 463 -8.29 41.26 16.67
C ALA A 463 -9.66 41.03 15.98
N HIS A 464 -10.81 41.47 16.50
CA HIS A 464 -11.08 42.67 17.31
C HIS A 464 -11.94 42.42 18.58
N PRO A 465 -11.62 43.07 19.71
CA PRO A 465 -12.54 43.20 20.85
C PRO A 465 -13.67 44.18 20.50
N ASP A 466 -14.78 44.06 21.22
CA ASP A 466 -15.89 45.03 21.36
C ASP A 466 -15.71 46.37 20.63
N LEU A 467 -16.65 46.78 19.77
CA LEU A 467 -17.18 48.16 19.71
C LEU A 467 -18.23 48.36 18.59
N LEU A 468 -19.41 48.83 19.02
CA LEU A 468 -20.37 49.71 18.33
C LEU A 468 -20.72 49.41 16.85
N VAL A 469 -21.91 48.81 16.66
CA VAL A 469 -22.63 48.74 15.39
C VAL A 469 -22.77 50.14 14.80
N THR A 470 -22.09 50.40 13.69
CA THR A 470 -22.25 51.64 12.94
C THR A 470 -23.51 51.57 12.07
N ALA A 471 -24.12 52.71 11.75
CA ALA A 471 -25.33 52.75 10.91
C ALA A 471 -25.14 52.11 9.52
N ALA A 472 -23.90 52.02 9.03
CA ALA A 472 -23.56 51.28 7.81
C ALA A 472 -23.63 49.75 7.98
N GLU A 473 -23.38 49.22 9.18
CA GLU A 473 -23.54 47.79 9.52
C GLU A 473 -25.00 47.42 9.75
N TYR A 474 -25.84 48.36 10.20
CA TYR A 474 -27.29 48.18 10.29
C TYR A 474 -27.94 48.01 8.91
N TRP A 475 -27.53 48.81 7.91
CA TRP A 475 -27.98 48.64 6.51
C TRP A 475 -27.44 47.35 5.87
N LYS A 476 -26.19 46.95 6.16
CA LYS A 476 -25.68 45.61 5.79
C LYS A 476 -26.53 44.49 6.37
N GLY A 477 -27.07 44.63 7.58
CA GLY A 477 -27.93 43.64 8.21
C GLY A 477 -29.23 43.38 7.43
N LYS A 478 -29.90 44.44 6.95
CA LYS A 478 -31.16 44.33 6.20
C LYS A 478 -30.97 43.76 4.80
N GLU A 479 -29.92 44.20 4.08
CA GLU A 479 -29.56 43.66 2.77
C GLU A 479 -29.18 42.17 2.87
N MET A 480 -28.50 41.77 3.94
CA MET A 480 -28.16 40.37 4.21
C MET A 480 -29.38 39.53 4.58
N GLU A 481 -30.35 40.08 5.33
CA GLU A 481 -31.61 39.39 5.63
C GLU A 481 -32.45 39.10 4.38
N GLU A 482 -32.55 40.07 3.48
CA GLU A 482 -33.19 39.87 2.18
C GLU A 482 -32.42 38.81 1.37
N LEU A 483 -31.08 38.83 1.43
CA LEU A 483 -30.24 37.83 0.77
C LEU A 483 -30.42 36.42 1.30
N PHE A 484 -30.65 36.28 2.60
CA PHE A 484 -31.02 35.00 3.20
C PHE A 484 -32.40 34.54 2.78
N ALA A 485 -33.38 35.45 2.69
CA ALA A 485 -34.72 35.12 2.24
C ALA A 485 -34.72 34.62 0.78
N ALA A 486 -33.97 35.27 -0.12
CA ALA A 486 -33.80 34.80 -1.50
C ALA A 486 -33.07 33.45 -1.57
N ALA A 487 -31.99 33.28 -0.80
CA ALA A 487 -31.27 32.01 -0.73
C ALA A 487 -32.13 30.85 -0.17
N GLU A 488 -33.10 31.15 0.72
CA GLU A 488 -34.07 30.18 1.23
C GLU A 488 -35.19 29.88 0.21
N LEU A 489 -35.63 30.86 -0.57
CA LEU A 489 -36.61 30.66 -1.66
C LEU A 489 -36.09 29.72 -2.75
N ILE A 490 -34.81 29.85 -3.14
CA ILE A 490 -34.17 28.92 -4.11
C ILE A 490 -34.18 27.48 -3.59
N VAL A 491 -34.03 27.28 -2.28
CA VAL A 491 -34.06 25.95 -1.64
C VAL A 491 -35.47 25.34 -1.65
N GLU A 492 -36.51 26.17 -1.66
CA GLU A 492 -37.91 25.72 -1.73
C GLU A 492 -38.33 25.36 -3.16
N ASP A 493 -37.83 26.09 -4.18
CA ASP A 493 -38.12 25.81 -5.60
C ASP A 493 -37.37 24.57 -6.17
N GLU A 494 -36.29 24.13 -5.53
CA GLU A 494 -35.51 22.93 -5.94
C GLU A 494 -35.98 21.63 -5.24
N LYS A 495 -37.01 21.67 -4.38
CA LYS A 495 -37.70 20.49 -3.82
C LYS A 495 -38.85 20.04 -4.71
#